data_AF-A0A0C2FVV1-F1
#
_entry.id   AF-A0A0C2FVV1-F1
#
_cell.length_a   1.000
_cell.length_b   1.000
_cell.length_c   1.000
_cell.angle_alpha   90.00
_cell.angle_beta   90.00
_cell.angle_gamma   90.00
#
_symmetry.space_group_name_H-M   'P 1'
#
loop_
_entity.id
_entity.type
_entity.pdbx_description
1 polymer ?
#
loop_
_entity_poly.entity_id
_entity_poly.type
_entity_poly.pdbx_seq_one_letter_code
_entity_poly.pdbx_strand_id
1 'polypeptide(L)'
;MLLHEMLHCLAAVGDLKEALESQDITGTIVSVLQLMGAHDPILVSHGTAFLLNVSANSVRNKASMVAERAPDTLLSVLNHRNNYLTIPLPNVRQLIASITDNVLICLANLTRNQDECGRNACVQ
;
A
#
# COMPACT_ATOMS: atom_id res chain seq x y z
N MET A 1 4.79 -0.78 -19.37
CA MET A 1 5.34 0.60 -19.48
C MET A 1 4.37 1.65 -18.99
N LEU A 2 3.24 1.98 -19.66
CA LEU A 2 2.35 3.06 -19.17
C LEU A 2 1.87 2.84 -17.72
N LEU A 3 1.41 1.64 -17.39
CA LEU A 3 0.95 1.33 -16.04
C LEU A 3 2.08 1.40 -14.98
N HIS A 4 3.33 1.08 -15.38
CA HIS A 4 4.49 1.22 -14.49
C HIS A 4 4.69 2.69 -14.11
N GLU A 5 4.72 3.57 -15.11
CA GLU A 5 4.90 5.01 -14.90
C GLU A 5 3.75 5.62 -14.10
N MET A 6 2.51 5.22 -14.39
CA MET A 6 1.35 5.70 -13.62
C MET A 6 1.43 5.32 -12.14
N LEU A 7 1.79 4.06 -11.82
CA LEU A 7 1.98 3.66 -10.43
C LEU A 7 3.20 4.32 -9.80
N HIS A 8 4.28 4.53 -10.55
CA HIS A 8 5.45 5.25 -10.05
C HIS A 8 5.09 6.70 -9.66
N CYS A 9 4.35 7.41 -10.51
CA CYS A 9 3.81 8.73 -10.21
C CYS A 9 2.88 8.69 -8.99
N LEU A 10 1.96 7.72 -8.92
CA LEU A 10 1.07 7.55 -7.76
C LEU A 10 1.85 7.36 -6.46
N ALA A 11 2.89 6.52 -6.47
CA ALA A 11 3.74 6.32 -5.30
C ALA A 11 4.38 7.64 -4.83
N ALA A 12 4.88 8.45 -5.77
CA ALA A 12 5.49 9.75 -5.46
C ALA A 12 4.49 10.76 -4.88
N VAL A 13 3.26 10.81 -5.39
CA VAL A 13 2.23 11.74 -4.86
C VAL A 13 1.53 11.20 -3.60
N GLY A 14 1.66 9.90 -3.31
CA GLY A 14 1.06 9.23 -2.15
C GLY A 14 1.45 9.82 -0.80
N ASP A 15 2.56 10.55 -0.74
CA ASP A 15 3.06 11.20 0.48
C ASP A 15 2.61 12.65 0.65
N LEU A 16 1.83 13.20 -0.31
CA LEU A 16 1.30 14.55 -0.24
C LEU A 16 0.08 14.63 0.69
N LYS A 17 0.33 14.53 2.01
CA LYS A 17 -0.69 14.45 3.06
C LYS A 17 -1.81 15.48 2.91
N GLU A 18 -1.47 16.77 2.83
CA GLU A 18 -2.46 17.86 2.78
C GLU A 18 -3.37 17.77 1.55
N ALA A 19 -2.82 17.37 0.40
CA ALA A 19 -3.59 17.21 -0.83
C ALA A 19 -4.52 15.99 -0.75
N LEU A 20 -4.03 14.87 -0.24
CA LEU A 20 -4.75 13.59 -0.21
C LEU A 20 -5.79 13.50 0.90
N GLU A 21 -5.66 14.23 2.01
CA GLU A 21 -6.67 14.25 3.08
C GLU A 21 -8.02 14.82 2.62
N SER A 22 -7.99 15.73 1.65
CA SER A 22 -9.20 16.37 1.11
C SER A 22 -9.84 15.61 -0.05
N GLN A 23 -9.13 14.64 -0.63
CA GLN A 23 -9.60 13.88 -1.80
C GLN A 23 -10.17 12.52 -1.40
N ASP A 24 -11.20 12.08 -2.12
CA ASP A 24 -11.61 10.68 -2.08
C ASP A 24 -10.77 9.86 -3.06
N ILE A 25 -9.85 9.08 -2.51
CA ILE A 25 -8.97 8.19 -3.27
C ILE A 25 -9.33 6.72 -3.09
N THR A 26 -10.52 6.40 -2.56
CA THR A 26 -10.94 5.02 -2.29
C THR A 26 -10.90 4.17 -3.55
N GLY A 27 -11.41 4.68 -4.68
CA GLY A 27 -11.35 3.97 -5.96
C GLY A 27 -9.92 3.69 -6.44
N THR A 28 -8.99 4.60 -6.17
CA THR A 28 -7.56 4.42 -6.47
C THR A 28 -6.95 3.35 -5.58
N ILE A 29 -7.22 3.38 -4.27
CA ILE A 29 -6.76 2.35 -3.31
C ILE A 29 -7.23 0.96 -3.76
N VAL A 30 -8.52 0.81 -4.08
CA VAL A 30 -9.10 -0.46 -4.56
C VAL A 30 -8.39 -0.93 -5.83
N SER A 31 -8.21 -0.03 -6.79
CA SER A 31 -7.55 -0.36 -8.06
C SER A 31 -6.10 -0.81 -7.85
N VAL A 32 -5.35 -0.15 -6.96
CA VAL A 32 -3.97 -0.56 -6.65
C VAL A 32 -3.94 -1.90 -5.91
N LEU A 33 -4.87 -2.15 -4.97
CA LEU A 33 -4.98 -3.44 -4.29
C LEU A 33 -5.21 -4.59 -5.27
N GLN A 34 -6.08 -4.40 -6.27
CA GLN A 34 -6.33 -5.39 -7.32
C GLN A 34 -5.08 -5.71 -8.16
N LEU A 35 -4.17 -4.73 -8.34
CA LEU A 35 -2.91 -4.93 -9.06
C LEU A 35 -1.87 -5.71 -8.26
N MET A 36 -2.04 -5.90 -6.95
CA MET A 36 -1.07 -6.63 -6.10
C MET A 36 -0.98 -8.12 -6.43
N GLY A 37 -1.98 -8.67 -7.12
CA GLY A 37 -1.94 -10.04 -7.66
C GLY A 37 -1.13 -10.18 -8.96
N ALA A 38 -0.57 -9.10 -9.50
CA ALA A 38 0.20 -9.16 -10.73
C ALA A 38 1.50 -9.95 -10.54
N HIS A 39 1.83 -10.81 -11.51
CA HIS A 39 3.14 -11.44 -11.59
C HIS A 39 4.19 -10.50 -12.21
N ASP A 40 4.24 -9.27 -11.69
CA ASP A 40 5.14 -8.20 -12.14
C ASP A 40 5.66 -7.43 -10.91
N PRO A 41 6.92 -7.65 -10.51
CA PRO A 41 7.45 -7.09 -9.27
C PRO A 41 7.67 -5.57 -9.36
N ILE A 42 7.76 -4.98 -10.55
CA ILE A 42 7.89 -3.52 -10.71
C ILE A 42 6.55 -2.86 -10.36
N LEU A 43 5.45 -3.39 -10.92
CA LEU A 43 4.09 -2.95 -10.57
C LEU A 43 3.82 -3.09 -9.07
N VAL A 44 4.15 -4.25 -8.51
CA VAL A 44 3.89 -4.53 -7.09
C VAL A 44 4.75 -3.64 -6.18
N SER A 45 6.00 -3.35 -6.57
CA SER A 45 6.84 -2.40 -5.84
C SER A 45 6.23 -0.99 -5.78
N HIS A 46 5.83 -0.43 -6.92
CA HIS A 46 5.22 0.89 -6.94
C HIS A 46 3.86 0.94 -6.22
N GLY A 47 3.02 -0.07 -6.42
CA GLY A 47 1.72 -0.13 -5.74
C GLY A 47 1.86 -0.26 -4.22
N THR A 48 2.78 -1.10 -3.74
CA THR A 48 3.04 -1.21 -2.29
C THR A 48 3.63 0.08 -1.70
N ALA A 49 4.47 0.81 -2.44
CA ALA A 49 4.96 2.13 -2.04
C ALA A 49 3.82 3.16 -1.93
N PHE A 50 2.89 3.18 -2.89
CA PHE A 50 1.69 4.03 -2.82
C PHE A 50 0.83 3.69 -1.58
N LEU A 51 0.51 2.42 -1.37
CA LEU A 51 -0.31 1.97 -0.24
C LEU A 51 0.36 2.27 1.10
N LEU A 52 1.70 2.12 1.18
CA LEU A 52 2.49 2.57 2.32
C LEU A 52 2.24 4.05 2.61
N ASN A 53 2.46 4.94 1.64
CA ASN A 53 2.37 6.38 1.85
C ASN A 53 0.94 6.81 2.22
N VAL A 54 -0.06 6.25 1.53
CA VAL A 54 -1.47 6.50 1.82
C VAL A 54 -1.87 6.01 3.22
N SER A 55 -1.35 4.87 3.65
CA SER A 55 -1.61 4.32 4.99
C SER A 55 -0.95 5.14 6.10
N ALA A 56 0.14 5.86 5.84
CA ALA A 56 0.83 6.63 6.87
C ALA A 56 0.03 7.88 7.29
N ASN A 57 -0.74 8.45 6.37
CA ASN A 57 -1.10 9.86 6.43
C ASN A 57 -2.58 10.14 6.75
N SER A 58 -3.49 9.16 6.65
CA SER A 58 -4.94 9.42 6.79
C SER A 58 -5.70 8.29 7.46
N VAL A 59 -6.40 8.62 8.56
CA VAL A 59 -7.33 7.72 9.27
C VAL A 59 -8.44 7.21 8.34
N ARG A 60 -8.97 8.08 7.48
CA ARG A 60 -9.99 7.70 6.49
C ARG A 60 -9.45 6.67 5.50
N ASN A 61 -8.25 6.91 4.97
CA ASN A 61 -7.64 6.01 4.00
C ASN A 61 -7.31 4.65 4.63
N LYS A 62 -6.83 4.63 5.88
CA LYS A 62 -6.66 3.38 6.64
C LYS A 62 -7.97 2.60 6.77
N ALA A 63 -9.06 3.29 7.13
CA ALA A 63 -10.37 2.66 7.26
C ALA A 63 -10.85 2.06 5.93
N SER A 64 -10.72 2.80 4.82
CA SER A 64 -11.01 2.30 3.47
C SER A 64 -10.15 1.09 3.12
N MET A 65 -8.84 1.14 3.37
CA MET A 65 -7.93 0.02 3.13
C MET A 65 -8.31 -1.24 3.90
N VAL A 66 -8.68 -1.10 5.18
CA VAL A 66 -9.14 -2.23 6.01
C VAL A 66 -10.46 -2.80 5.48
N ALA A 67 -11.42 -1.95 5.12
CA ALA A 67 -12.70 -2.38 4.55
C ALA A 67 -12.52 -3.17 3.24
N GLU A 68 -11.54 -2.76 2.42
CA GLU A 68 -11.19 -3.38 1.14
C GLU A 68 -10.19 -4.55 1.29
N ARG A 69 -10.04 -5.10 2.49
CA ARG A 69 -9.18 -6.28 2.78
C ARG A 69 -7.73 -6.09 2.35
N ALA A 70 -7.20 -4.87 2.47
CA ALA A 70 -5.79 -4.61 2.22
C ALA A 70 -4.85 -5.52 3.04
N PRO A 71 -5.10 -5.83 4.33
CA PRO A 71 -4.22 -6.73 5.10
C PRO A 71 -4.07 -8.12 4.45
N ASP A 72 -5.17 -8.71 3.97
CA ASP A 72 -5.14 -10.03 3.33
C ASP A 72 -4.32 -10.00 2.03
N THR A 73 -4.55 -8.96 1.22
CA THR A 73 -3.82 -8.74 -0.04
C THR A 73 -2.33 -8.55 0.20
N LEU A 74 -1.97 -7.73 1.19
CA LEU A 74 -0.59 -7.45 1.59
C LEU A 74 0.12 -8.71 2.13
N LEU A 75 -0.54 -9.50 2.97
CA LEU A 75 -0.02 -10.78 3.42
C LEU A 75 0.18 -11.77 2.27
N SER A 76 -0.73 -11.79 1.29
CA SER A 76 -0.58 -12.59 0.07
C SER A 76 0.65 -12.18 -0.74
N VAL A 77 0.90 -10.88 -0.90
CA VAL A 77 2.13 -10.37 -1.54
C VAL A 77 3.37 -10.90 -0.81
N LEU A 78 3.40 -10.83 0.52
CA LEU A 78 4.53 -11.37 1.28
C LEU A 78 4.73 -12.86 1.03
N ASN A 79 3.66 -13.65 1.07
CA ASN A 79 3.74 -15.10 0.90
C ASN A 79 4.27 -15.50 -0.48
N HIS A 80 3.96 -14.73 -1.52
CA HIS A 80 4.30 -15.07 -2.91
C HIS A 80 5.49 -14.31 -3.48
N ARG A 81 6.08 -13.33 -2.75
CA ARG A 81 7.15 -12.46 -3.27
C ARG A 81 8.37 -13.18 -3.84
N ASN A 82 8.71 -14.36 -3.32
CA ASN A 82 9.84 -15.14 -3.81
C ASN A 82 9.58 -15.72 -5.20
N ASN A 83 8.33 -15.80 -5.65
CA ASN A 83 8.00 -16.21 -7.01
C ASN A 83 8.57 -15.24 -8.05
N TYR A 84 8.86 -13.98 -7.68
CA TYR A 84 9.50 -13.04 -8.59
C TYR A 84 10.94 -13.41 -8.95
N LEU A 85 11.61 -14.29 -8.18
CA LEU A 85 12.95 -14.79 -8.49
C LEU A 85 13.02 -15.54 -9.83
N THR A 86 11.88 -16.01 -10.35
CA THR A 86 11.81 -16.67 -11.67
C THR A 86 11.82 -15.68 -12.83
N ILE A 87 11.66 -14.37 -12.57
CA ILE A 87 11.60 -13.34 -13.58
C ILE A 87 13.02 -12.81 -13.84
N PRO A 88 13.50 -12.79 -15.11
CA PRO A 88 14.85 -12.37 -15.45
C PRO A 88 15.00 -10.84 -15.42
N LEU A 89 14.86 -10.25 -14.22
CA LEU A 89 14.99 -8.82 -13.98
C LEU A 89 16.30 -8.52 -13.23
N PRO A 90 17.05 -7.48 -13.63
CA PRO A 90 18.17 -7.01 -12.84
C PRO A 90 17.67 -6.55 -11.47
N ASN A 91 18.48 -6.78 -10.43
CA ASN A 91 18.19 -6.33 -9.06
C ASN A 91 16.88 -6.88 -8.45
N VAL A 92 16.33 -7.99 -8.94
CA VAL A 92 15.07 -8.56 -8.44
C VAL A 92 15.07 -8.80 -6.92
N ARG A 93 16.21 -9.14 -6.32
CA ARG A 93 16.35 -9.31 -4.86
C ARG A 93 16.16 -7.99 -4.10
N GLN A 94 16.70 -6.89 -4.62
CA GLN A 94 16.51 -5.56 -4.06
C GLN A 94 15.05 -5.12 -4.17
N LEU A 95 14.40 -5.46 -5.29
CA LEU A 95 12.98 -5.19 -5.51
C LEU A 95 12.10 -5.97 -4.53
N ILE A 96 12.38 -7.25 -4.32
CA ILE A 96 11.71 -8.08 -3.29
C ILE A 96 11.90 -7.50 -1.89
N ALA A 97 13.10 -7.02 -1.56
CA ALA A 97 13.37 -6.38 -0.28
C ALA A 97 12.51 -5.12 -0.11
N SER A 98 12.49 -4.23 -1.10
CA SER A 98 11.66 -3.02 -1.08
C SER A 98 10.16 -3.31 -0.97
N ILE A 99 9.65 -4.31 -1.70
CA ILE A 99 8.25 -4.78 -1.56
C ILE A 99 8.00 -5.26 -0.13
N THR A 100 8.93 -6.04 0.44
CA THR A 100 8.81 -6.56 1.80
C THR A 100 8.72 -5.43 2.81
N ASP A 101 9.63 -4.46 2.73
CA ASP A 101 9.66 -3.31 3.65
C ASP A 101 8.38 -2.47 3.53
N ASN A 102 7.98 -2.13 2.30
CA ASN A 102 6.75 -1.36 2.05
C ASN A 102 5.53 -2.04 2.66
N VAL A 103 5.39 -3.36 2.43
CA VAL A 103 4.24 -4.12 2.94
C VAL A 103 4.25 -4.19 4.46
N LEU A 104 5.40 -4.48 5.09
CA LEU A 104 5.49 -4.58 6.54
C LEU A 104 5.18 -3.24 7.22
N ILE A 105 5.68 -2.13 6.69
CA ILE A 105 5.39 -0.80 7.25
C ILE A 105 3.92 -0.44 7.00
N CYS A 106 3.37 -0.75 5.82
CA CYS A 106 1.95 -0.52 5.53
C CYS A 106 1.05 -1.30 6.49
N LEU A 107 1.32 -2.59 6.71
CA LEU A 107 0.61 -3.40 7.71
C LEU A 107 0.72 -2.79 9.11
N ALA A 108 1.92 -2.36 9.52
CA ALA A 108 2.11 -1.70 10.81
C ALA A 108 1.28 -0.41 10.92
N ASN A 109 1.18 0.39 9.86
CA ASN A 109 0.36 1.60 9.82
C ASN A 109 -1.13 1.31 9.98
N LEU A 110 -1.62 0.20 9.38
CA LEU A 110 -3.01 -0.24 9.47
C LEU A 110 -3.35 -0.82 10.84
N THR A 111 -2.40 -1.47 11.53
CA THR A 111 -2.61 -2.05 12.85
C THR A 111 -2.34 -1.09 14.01
N ARG A 112 -1.72 0.07 13.74
CA ARG A 112 -1.44 1.07 14.78
C ARG A 112 -2.77 1.65 15.26
N ASN A 113 -3.11 1.38 16.53
CA ASN A 113 -4.35 1.83 17.17
C ASN A 113 -4.61 3.32 16.90
N GLN A 114 -5.83 3.62 16.47
CA GLN A 114 -6.37 4.98 16.48
C GLN A 114 -6.78 5.34 17.91
N ASP A 115 -5.82 5.47 18.82
CA ASP A 115 -6.07 5.81 20.23
C ASP A 115 -6.72 7.21 20.41
N GLU A 116 -6.96 7.96 19.33
CA GLU A 116 -7.70 9.22 19.35
C GLU A 116 -9.21 9.06 19.15
N CYS A 117 -9.70 7.96 18.55
CA CYS A 117 -11.15 7.75 18.38
C CYS A 117 -11.79 7.13 19.64
N GLY A 118 -11.04 6.29 20.38
CA GLY A 118 -11.51 5.67 21.62
C GLY A 118 -11.56 6.59 22.85
N ARG A 119 -10.80 7.70 22.85
CA ARG A 119 -10.82 8.67 23.96
C ARG A 119 -12.04 9.60 23.94
N ASN A 120 -12.62 9.86 22.78
CA ASN A 120 -13.81 10.73 22.67
C ASN A 120 -15.13 9.96 22.78
N ALA A 121 -15.13 8.64 22.58
CA ALA A 121 -16.33 7.79 22.72
C ALA A 121 -16.60 7.32 24.16
N CYS A 122 -15.61 7.42 25.06
CA CYS A 122 -15.74 7.04 26.47
C CYS A 122 -15.96 8.23 27.42
N VAL A 123 -16.21 9.43 26.88
CA VAL A 123 -16.56 10.63 27.64
C VAL A 123 -17.92 11.16 27.13
N GLN A 124 -18.97 10.35 27.27
CA GLN A 124 -20.36 10.81 27.31
C GLN A 124 -21.14 9.96 28.31
#